data_AF-A0A8T4VNX7-F1
#
_entry.id   AF-A0A8T4VNX7-F1
#
_cell.length_a   1.000
_cell.length_b   1.000
_cell.length_c   1.000
_cell.angle_alpha   90.00
_cell.angle_beta   90.00
_cell.angle_gamma   90.00
#
_symmetry.space_group_name_H-M   'P 1'
#
loop_
_entity.id
_entity.type
_entity.pdbx_description
1 polymer ?
#
loop_
_entity_poly.entity_id
_entity_poly.type
_entity_poly.pdbx_seq_one_letter_code
_entity_poly.pdbx_strand_id
1 'polypeptide(L)'
;MSAQHILLERPLSEQQLRSQLKLFKDKKFFSDFYKKNLLLTKRKLAASVQNDVLIIQTINNIEEIDRAANLLVKRLREWYELYNPEFSQRTPDHEVFLETIKKKSKQELLKQLQLKVEETMGAELKQRDIHPITVLADLVTTLYETRKKQESYLDVVLQDTCPNVKAIAGFLIAAKLIALAGSLKELMLMPSSTVQILGAEKALFRHLRFKAKSPKYGVLFQHPLMQKVPTKKQGRLARMLADKIAIAAKIDFFNGKFMGDKLLKQVEDKLK
;
A
#
# COMPACT_ATOMS: atom_id res chain seq x y z
N MET A 1 26.73 -24.01 -5.54
CA MET A 1 25.70 -24.98 -5.99
C MET A 1 26.10 -26.37 -5.51
N SER A 2 25.85 -26.67 -4.23
CA SER A 2 26.02 -28.01 -3.67
C SER A 2 24.71 -28.78 -3.87
N ALA A 3 24.80 -29.86 -4.62
CA ALA A 3 23.72 -30.77 -4.97
C ALA A 3 23.23 -31.62 -3.76
N GLN A 4 22.85 -30.97 -2.65
CA GLN A 4 22.40 -31.65 -1.42
C GLN A 4 20.94 -31.37 -1.04
N HIS A 5 20.23 -30.54 -1.80
CA HIS A 5 18.83 -30.19 -1.48
C HIS A 5 17.76 -30.96 -2.30
N ILE A 6 18.14 -31.99 -3.07
CA ILE A 6 17.21 -32.81 -3.87
C ILE A 6 17.28 -34.29 -3.45
N LEU A 7 17.25 -34.55 -2.16
CA LEU A 7 16.82 -35.85 -1.62
C LEU A 7 15.41 -35.65 -1.05
N LEU A 8 14.44 -35.48 -1.94
CA LEU A 8 13.09 -35.95 -1.63
C LEU A 8 13.22 -37.47 -1.57
N GLU A 9 13.39 -37.95 -0.34
CA GLU A 9 13.49 -39.35 0.03
C GLU A 9 12.46 -40.16 -0.76
N ARG A 10 12.91 -41.27 -1.36
CA ARG A 10 12.03 -42.28 -1.95
C ARG A 10 10.91 -42.56 -0.93
N PRO A 11 9.64 -42.70 -1.34
CA PRO A 11 8.57 -43.03 -0.42
C PRO A 11 8.99 -44.25 0.40
N LEU A 12 8.95 -44.11 1.73
CA LEU A 12 9.31 -45.16 2.69
C LEU A 12 8.63 -46.47 2.27
N SER A 13 9.35 -47.58 2.31
CA SER A 13 8.74 -48.88 2.00
C SER A 13 7.62 -49.18 3.00
N GLU A 14 6.60 -49.93 2.58
CA GLU A 14 5.40 -50.17 3.39
C GLU A 14 5.73 -50.80 4.77
N GLN A 15 6.81 -51.59 4.83
CA GLN A 15 7.34 -52.18 6.06
C GLN A 15 7.98 -51.13 6.99
N GLN A 16 8.76 -50.18 6.43
CA GLN A 16 9.35 -49.07 7.19
C GLN A 16 8.27 -48.15 7.75
N LEU A 17 7.23 -47.85 6.97
CA LEU A 17 6.09 -47.04 7.41
C LEU A 17 5.35 -47.70 8.58
N ARG A 18 5.07 -49.01 8.48
CA ARG A 18 4.44 -49.80 9.56
C ARG A 18 5.29 -49.86 10.83
N SER A 19 6.62 -49.94 10.71
CA SER A 19 7.51 -49.88 11.88
C SER A 19 7.52 -48.51 12.56
N GLN A 20 7.48 -47.41 11.81
CA GLN A 20 7.43 -46.08 12.38
C GLN A 20 6.06 -45.76 13.00
N LEU A 21 4.96 -46.21 12.39
CA LEU A 21 3.62 -46.08 12.94
C LEU A 21 3.44 -46.82 14.28
N LYS A 22 4.21 -47.89 14.53
CA LYS A 22 4.24 -48.54 15.86
C LYS A 22 4.87 -47.65 16.93
N LEU A 23 5.91 -46.87 16.60
CA LEU A 23 6.53 -45.91 17.53
C LEU A 23 5.57 -44.78 17.95
N PHE A 24 4.63 -44.39 17.08
CA PHE A 24 3.60 -43.41 17.40
C PHE A 24 2.54 -43.91 18.40
N LYS A 25 2.48 -45.21 18.69
CA LYS A 25 1.61 -45.77 19.75
C LYS A 25 2.19 -45.55 21.15
N ASP A 26 3.50 -45.32 21.26
CA ASP A 26 4.14 -45.00 22.54
C ASP A 26 3.84 -43.55 22.95
N LYS A 27 3.10 -43.40 24.07
CA LYS A 27 2.72 -42.07 24.60
C LYS A 27 3.91 -41.12 24.81
N LYS A 28 5.08 -41.66 25.18
CA LYS A 28 6.31 -40.87 25.37
C LYS A 28 6.86 -40.34 24.03
N PHE A 29 6.92 -41.20 23.02
CA PHE A 29 7.40 -40.83 21.69
C PHE A 29 6.49 -39.80 21.01
N PHE A 30 5.16 -39.97 21.12
CA PHE A 30 4.20 -39.01 20.57
C PHE A 30 4.35 -37.61 21.19
N SER A 31 4.55 -37.53 22.51
CA SER A 31 4.77 -36.25 23.21
C SER A 31 6.02 -35.53 22.71
N ASP A 32 7.13 -36.27 22.56
CA ASP A 32 8.39 -35.69 22.08
C ASP A 32 8.35 -35.33 20.59
N PHE A 33 7.68 -36.13 19.75
CA PHE A 33 7.43 -35.81 18.35
C PHE A 33 6.58 -34.55 18.21
N TYR A 34 5.49 -34.45 18.98
CA TYR A 34 4.64 -33.27 18.99
C TYR A 34 5.44 -32.03 19.39
N LYS A 35 6.23 -32.09 20.48
CA LYS A 35 7.09 -30.99 20.92
C LYS A 35 8.10 -30.58 19.86
N LYS A 36 8.78 -31.54 19.22
CA LYS A 36 9.76 -31.27 18.17
C LYS A 36 9.10 -30.66 16.93
N ASN A 37 7.95 -31.18 16.49
CA ASN A 37 7.22 -30.60 15.36
C ASN A 37 6.67 -29.22 15.68
N LEU A 38 6.13 -29.01 16.88
CA LEU A 38 5.69 -27.69 17.32
C LEU A 38 6.87 -26.70 17.27
N LEU A 39 8.05 -27.10 17.72
CA LEU A 39 9.26 -26.28 17.66
C LEU A 39 9.71 -26.01 16.22
N LEU A 40 9.68 -27.01 15.33
CA LEU A 40 9.99 -26.84 13.91
C LEU A 40 8.98 -25.89 13.22
N THR A 41 7.69 -26.06 13.48
CA THR A 41 6.64 -25.20 12.94
C THR A 41 6.78 -23.77 13.47
N LYS A 42 7.05 -23.58 14.76
CA LYS A 42 7.35 -22.25 15.34
C LYS A 42 8.52 -21.58 14.63
N ARG A 43 9.61 -22.31 14.36
CA ARG A 43 10.77 -21.79 13.62
C ARG A 43 10.43 -21.44 12.17
N LYS A 44 9.68 -22.31 11.47
CA LYS A 44 9.22 -22.06 10.10
C LYS A 44 8.29 -20.84 10.02
N LEU A 45 7.40 -20.67 10.99
CA LEU A 45 6.54 -19.50 11.09
C LEU A 45 7.35 -18.23 11.33
N ALA A 46 8.30 -18.24 12.27
CA ALA A 46 9.19 -17.09 12.49
C ALA A 46 9.98 -16.72 11.23
N ALA A 47 10.51 -17.71 10.50
CA ALA A 47 11.25 -17.50 9.26
C ALA A 47 10.36 -17.05 8.07
N SER A 48 9.03 -17.20 8.17
CA SER A 48 8.10 -16.75 7.12
C SER A 48 7.83 -15.25 7.12
N VAL A 49 8.23 -14.54 8.19
CA VAL A 49 8.17 -13.08 8.25
C VAL A 49 9.29 -12.51 7.38
N GLN A 50 9.00 -12.38 6.08
CA GLN A 50 9.88 -11.77 5.10
C GLN A 50 9.59 -10.27 4.99
N ASN A 51 10.53 -9.51 4.42
CA ASN A 51 10.37 -8.08 4.22
C ASN A 51 9.13 -7.74 3.38
N ASP A 52 8.72 -8.63 2.46
CA ASP A 52 7.46 -8.53 1.70
C ASP A 52 6.25 -8.36 2.62
N VAL A 53 6.18 -9.12 3.72
CA VAL A 53 5.06 -9.04 4.67
C VAL A 53 5.04 -7.66 5.34
N LEU A 54 6.21 -7.12 5.68
CA LEU A 54 6.32 -5.78 6.25
C LEU A 54 5.83 -4.71 5.27
N ILE A 55 6.26 -4.79 4.00
CA ILE A 55 5.81 -3.89 2.93
C ILE A 55 4.28 -3.89 2.81
N ILE A 56 3.68 -5.09 2.79
CA ILE A 56 2.23 -5.27 2.64
C ILE A 56 1.49 -4.66 3.84
N GLN A 57 1.96 -4.89 5.07
CA GLN A 57 1.33 -4.31 6.26
C GLN A 57 1.47 -2.79 6.28
N THR A 58 2.63 -2.25 5.90
CA THR A 58 2.86 -0.80 5.87
C THR A 58 1.96 -0.11 4.84
N ILE A 59 1.83 -0.64 3.62
CA ILE A 59 0.97 0.00 2.60
C ILE A 59 -0.51 -0.06 2.97
N ASN A 60 -0.97 -1.19 3.52
CA ASN A 60 -2.35 -1.31 4.00
C ASN A 60 -2.62 -0.32 5.13
N ASN A 61 -1.68 -0.15 6.06
CA ASN A 61 -1.78 0.85 7.13
C ASN A 61 -1.82 2.28 6.57
N ILE A 62 -0.99 2.61 5.57
CA ILE A 62 -1.05 3.93 4.90
C ILE A 62 -2.45 4.17 4.30
N GLU A 63 -3.02 3.18 3.60
CA GLU A 63 -4.36 3.30 3.02
C GLU A 63 -5.49 3.35 4.06
N GLU A 64 -5.31 2.73 5.22
CA GLU A 64 -6.23 2.83 6.37
C GLU A 64 -6.15 4.20 7.04
N ILE A 65 -4.95 4.72 7.28
CA ILE A 65 -4.72 6.07 7.80
C ILE A 65 -5.34 7.09 6.84
N ASP A 66 -5.15 6.94 5.53
CA ASP A 66 -5.74 7.85 4.54
C ASP A 66 -7.26 7.85 4.58
N ARG A 67 -7.90 6.68 4.70
CA ARG A 67 -9.36 6.58 4.82
C ARG A 67 -9.86 7.20 6.12
N ALA A 68 -9.19 6.92 7.24
CA ALA A 68 -9.54 7.45 8.55
C ALA A 68 -9.36 8.98 8.60
N ALA A 69 -8.22 9.50 8.15
CA ALA A 69 -7.94 10.93 8.09
C ALA A 69 -8.99 11.65 7.24
N ASN A 70 -9.31 11.14 6.05
CA ASN A 70 -10.34 11.73 5.19
C ASN A 70 -11.74 11.76 5.84
N LEU A 71 -12.12 10.70 6.56
CA LEU A 71 -13.39 10.67 7.28
C LEU A 71 -13.42 11.72 8.41
N LEU A 72 -12.35 11.78 9.20
CA LEU A 72 -12.24 12.69 10.34
C LEU A 72 -12.15 14.15 9.91
N VAL A 73 -11.45 14.46 8.81
CA VAL A 73 -11.40 15.81 8.24
C VAL A 73 -12.78 16.30 7.81
N LYS A 74 -13.56 15.45 7.13
CA LYS A 74 -14.92 15.82 6.73
C LYS A 74 -15.79 16.12 7.95
N ARG A 75 -15.72 15.28 8.98
CA ARG A 75 -16.42 15.51 10.25
C ARG A 75 -15.95 16.80 10.93
N LEU A 76 -14.64 17.06 10.95
CA LEU A 76 -14.07 18.28 11.51
C LEU A 76 -14.59 19.52 10.79
N ARG A 77 -14.68 19.48 9.45
CA ARG A 77 -15.23 20.57 8.65
C ARG A 77 -16.69 20.85 8.96
N GLU A 78 -17.53 19.82 8.95
CA GLU A 78 -18.94 19.94 9.34
C GLU A 78 -19.10 20.55 10.74
N TRP A 79 -18.24 20.15 11.69
CA TRP A 79 -18.29 20.66 13.05
C TRP A 79 -17.79 22.12 13.14
N TYR A 80 -16.71 22.45 12.43
CA TYR A 80 -16.15 23.79 12.41
C TYR A 80 -17.03 24.80 11.64
N GLU A 81 -17.81 24.33 10.67
CA GLU A 81 -18.80 25.15 9.95
C GLU A 81 -19.87 25.75 10.86
N LEU A 82 -20.18 25.09 11.99
CA LEU A 82 -21.06 25.68 13.01
C LEU A 82 -20.46 26.95 13.63
N TYR A 83 -19.13 27.07 13.65
CA TYR A 83 -18.40 28.17 14.26
C TYR A 83 -17.99 29.25 13.25
N ASN A 84 -17.53 28.84 12.06
CA ASN A 84 -17.08 29.72 10.98
C ASN A 84 -17.25 29.02 9.61
N PRO A 85 -18.44 29.12 8.99
CA PRO A 85 -18.73 28.47 7.72
C PRO A 85 -17.97 29.10 6.54
N GLU A 86 -17.69 30.40 6.59
CA GLU A 86 -17.04 31.13 5.50
C GLU A 86 -15.61 30.63 5.25
N PHE A 87 -14.90 30.30 6.33
CA PHE A 87 -13.54 29.78 6.23
C PHE A 87 -13.48 28.36 5.63
N SER A 88 -14.42 27.48 5.99
CA SER A 88 -14.48 26.12 5.44
C SER A 88 -14.74 26.13 3.93
N GLN A 89 -15.67 26.97 3.47
CA GLN A 89 -16.01 27.07 2.04
C GLN A 89 -14.88 27.64 1.19
N ARG A 90 -14.15 28.63 1.72
CA ARG A 90 -13.07 29.31 0.98
C ARG A 90 -11.77 28.52 0.92
N THR A 91 -11.58 27.56 1.83
CA THR A 91 -10.38 26.73 1.90
C THR A 91 -10.71 25.28 1.55
N PRO A 92 -10.64 24.86 0.27
CA PRO A 92 -10.95 23.49 -0.12
C PRO A 92 -9.90 22.48 0.35
N ASP A 93 -8.63 22.90 0.41
CA ASP A 93 -7.52 22.04 0.84
C ASP A 93 -7.62 21.72 2.33
N HIS A 94 -7.57 20.43 2.65
CA HIS A 94 -7.70 19.87 3.98
C HIS A 94 -6.47 20.12 4.86
N GLU A 95 -5.26 20.05 4.29
CA GLU A 95 -4.03 20.27 5.07
C GLU A 95 -3.89 21.75 5.44
N VAL A 96 -4.12 22.64 4.47
CA VAL A 96 -4.09 24.11 4.69
C VAL A 96 -5.14 24.52 5.72
N PHE A 97 -6.35 23.95 5.65
CA PHE A 97 -7.42 24.19 6.61
C PHE A 97 -7.00 23.83 8.04
N LEU A 98 -6.43 22.64 8.24
CA LEU A 98 -5.95 22.19 9.54
C LEU A 98 -4.85 23.08 10.11
N GLU A 99 -3.84 23.41 9.29
CA GLU A 99 -2.75 24.27 9.73
C GLU A 99 -3.23 25.66 10.18
N THR A 100 -4.22 26.19 9.47
CA THR A 100 -4.70 27.55 9.73
C THR A 100 -5.58 27.60 10.99
N ILE A 101 -6.42 26.60 11.22
CA ILE A 101 -7.25 26.50 12.44
C ILE A 101 -6.40 26.37 13.71
N LYS A 102 -5.24 25.72 13.63
CA LYS A 102 -4.32 25.59 14.77
C LYS A 102 -3.60 26.90 15.09
N LYS A 103 -3.31 27.72 14.07
CA LYS A 103 -2.46 28.92 14.19
C LYS A 103 -3.23 30.20 14.48
N LYS A 104 -4.51 30.29 14.08
CA LYS A 104 -5.25 31.56 14.06
C LYS A 104 -6.58 31.48 14.79
N SER A 105 -6.91 32.59 15.43
CA SER A 105 -8.22 32.81 16.04
C SER A 105 -9.29 33.16 14.99
N LYS A 106 -10.58 33.01 15.33
CA LYS A 106 -11.72 33.36 14.45
C LYS A 106 -11.59 34.77 13.85
N GLN A 107 -11.17 35.74 14.67
CA GLN A 107 -11.03 37.13 14.24
C GLN A 107 -9.91 37.34 13.22
N GLU A 108 -8.80 36.62 13.35
CA GLU A 108 -7.69 36.67 12.39
C GLU A 108 -8.07 35.98 11.08
N LEU A 109 -8.79 34.86 11.16
CA LEU A 109 -9.30 34.16 9.97
C LEU A 109 -10.28 35.04 9.18
N LEU A 110 -11.19 35.72 9.86
CA LEU A 110 -12.14 36.65 9.21
C LEU A 110 -11.44 37.87 8.60
N LYS A 111 -10.43 38.43 9.28
CA LYS A 111 -9.59 39.51 8.71
C LYS A 111 -8.87 39.07 7.44
N GLN A 112 -8.35 37.85 7.39
CA GLN A 112 -7.72 37.31 6.17
C GLN A 112 -8.71 37.11 5.02
N LEU A 113 -9.98 36.86 5.35
CA LEU A 113 -11.05 36.74 4.37
C LEU A 113 -11.63 38.11 3.94
N GLN A 114 -11.15 39.21 4.52
CA GLN A 114 -11.68 40.58 4.37
C GLN A 114 -13.15 40.71 4.80
N LEU A 115 -13.60 39.88 5.74
CA LEU A 115 -14.97 39.89 6.25
C LEU A 115 -14.99 40.50 7.66
N LYS A 116 -16.04 41.26 7.96
CA LYS A 116 -16.29 41.74 9.33
C LYS A 116 -16.89 40.63 10.17
N VAL A 117 -16.69 40.70 11.49
CA VAL A 117 -17.26 39.74 12.45
C VAL A 117 -18.80 39.75 12.41
N GLU A 118 -19.41 40.87 12.02
CA GLU A 118 -20.85 41.02 11.88
C GLU A 118 -21.42 40.34 10.62
N GLU A 119 -20.57 39.99 9.65
CA GLU A 119 -20.95 39.34 8.39
C GLU A 119 -20.83 37.81 8.46
N THR A 120 -20.34 37.26 9.57
CA THR A 120 -20.26 35.80 9.75
C THR A 120 -21.60 35.21 10.13
N MET A 121 -21.98 34.13 9.46
CA MET A 121 -23.16 33.33 9.75
C MET A 121 -22.88 32.26 10.83
N GLY A 122 -21.63 32.16 11.30
CA GLY A 122 -21.19 31.16 12.27
C GLY A 122 -21.46 31.57 13.72
N ALA A 123 -21.89 30.60 14.53
CA ALA A 123 -22.21 30.83 15.94
C ALA A 123 -20.97 31.17 16.78
N GLU A 124 -21.16 31.91 17.87
CA GLU A 124 -20.14 32.08 18.89
C GLU A 124 -20.19 30.88 19.86
N LEU A 125 -19.20 30.00 19.75
CA LEU A 125 -19.03 28.86 20.64
C LEU A 125 -18.23 29.25 21.88
N LYS A 126 -18.58 28.66 23.03
CA LYS A 126 -17.79 28.80 24.27
C LYS A 126 -16.50 27.98 24.14
N GLN A 127 -15.45 28.36 24.88
CA GLN A 127 -14.17 27.63 24.84
C GLN A 127 -14.31 26.13 25.13
N ARG A 128 -15.21 25.75 26.05
CA ARG A 128 -15.54 24.34 26.34
C ARG A 128 -16.01 23.55 25.11
N ASP A 129 -16.69 24.21 24.18
CA ASP A 129 -17.27 23.61 22.98
C ASP A 129 -16.28 23.65 21.81
N ILE A 130 -15.35 24.61 21.81
CA ILE A 130 -14.23 24.71 20.86
C ILE A 130 -13.15 23.66 21.15
N HIS A 131 -12.91 23.34 22.42
CA HIS A 131 -11.85 22.41 22.82
C HIS A 131 -11.95 21.03 22.14
N PRO A 132 -13.11 20.35 22.12
CA PRO A 132 -13.28 19.09 21.38
C PRO A 132 -12.95 19.20 19.87
N ILE A 133 -13.27 20.33 19.24
CA ILE A 133 -12.97 20.59 17.82
C ILE A 133 -11.46 20.66 17.61
N THR A 134 -10.75 21.36 18.50
CA THR A 134 -9.27 21.45 18.45
C THR A 134 -8.61 20.09 18.67
N VAL A 135 -9.12 19.28 19.61
CA VAL A 135 -8.61 17.92 19.86
C VAL A 135 -8.77 17.04 18.62
N LEU A 136 -9.90 17.13 17.92
CA LEU A 136 -10.11 16.41 16.66
C LEU A 136 -9.13 16.87 15.57
N ALA A 137 -8.87 18.18 15.48
CA ALA A 137 -7.89 18.73 14.54
C ALA A 137 -6.46 18.23 14.85
N ASP A 138 -6.08 18.13 16.13
CA ASP A 138 -4.80 17.58 16.57
C ASP A 138 -4.65 16.11 16.22
N LEU A 139 -5.69 15.31 16.44
CA LEU A 139 -5.71 13.90 16.07
C LEU A 139 -5.48 13.72 14.56
N VAL A 140 -6.21 14.47 13.74
CA VAL A 140 -6.06 14.42 12.28
C VAL A 140 -4.66 14.84 11.84
N THR A 141 -4.09 15.88 12.47
CA THR A 141 -2.71 16.29 12.20
C THR A 141 -1.72 15.15 12.49
N THR A 142 -1.91 14.48 13.63
CA THR A 142 -1.08 13.35 14.06
C THR A 142 -1.17 12.17 13.08
N LEU A 143 -2.36 11.92 12.51
CA LEU A 143 -2.55 10.91 11.46
C LEU A 143 -1.74 11.25 10.19
N TYR A 144 -1.78 12.51 9.73
CA TYR A 144 -0.97 12.95 8.58
C TYR A 144 0.54 12.84 8.85
N GLU A 145 1.00 13.20 10.05
CA GLU A 145 2.41 13.04 10.42
C GLU A 145 2.82 11.56 10.47
N THR A 146 1.97 10.70 11.03
CA THR A 146 2.20 9.26 11.10
C THR A 146 2.27 8.66 9.70
N ARG A 147 1.36 9.06 8.80
CA ARG A 147 1.38 8.70 7.38
C ARG A 147 2.72 9.02 6.73
N LYS A 148 3.23 10.25 6.89
CA LYS A 148 4.53 10.67 6.33
C LYS A 148 5.70 9.84 6.87
N LYS A 149 5.68 9.48 8.16
CA LYS A 149 6.66 8.57 8.77
C LYS A 149 6.60 7.17 8.16
N GLN A 150 5.39 6.63 7.95
CA GLN A 150 5.20 5.32 7.31
C GLN A 150 5.64 5.31 5.84
N GLU A 151 5.37 6.39 5.08
CA GLU A 151 5.87 6.53 3.71
C GLU A 151 7.40 6.53 3.66
N SER A 152 8.05 7.24 4.60
CA SER A 152 9.52 7.28 4.69
C SER A 152 10.11 5.90 5.02
N TYR A 153 9.49 5.17 5.96
CA TYR A 153 9.87 3.79 6.28
C TYR A 153 9.69 2.85 5.08
N LEU A 154 8.55 2.94 4.39
CA LEU A 154 8.26 2.14 3.21
C LEU A 154 9.29 2.38 2.10
N ASP A 155 9.72 3.62 1.91
CA ASP A 155 10.71 3.98 0.90
C ASP A 155 12.08 3.31 1.15
N VAL A 156 12.51 3.24 2.41
CA VAL A 156 13.74 2.56 2.83
C VAL A 156 13.62 1.05 2.64
N VAL A 157 12.54 0.43 3.13
CA VAL A 157 12.35 -1.02 3.02
C VAL A 157 12.25 -1.47 1.56
N LEU A 158 11.60 -0.69 0.70
CA LEU A 158 11.53 -0.99 -0.73
C LEU A 158 12.88 -0.82 -1.44
N GLN A 159 13.70 0.14 -1.01
CA GLN A 159 15.05 0.32 -1.55
C GLN A 159 15.90 -0.93 -1.30
N ASP A 160 15.77 -1.53 -0.13
CA ASP A 160 16.55 -2.70 0.28
C ASP A 160 16.05 -4.00 -0.37
N THR A 161 14.75 -4.08 -0.68
CA THR A 161 14.11 -5.31 -1.15
C THR A 161 13.90 -5.37 -2.67
N CYS A 162 13.38 -4.29 -3.26
CA CYS A 162 13.02 -4.25 -4.68
C CYS A 162 13.36 -2.89 -5.31
N PRO A 163 14.66 -2.55 -5.38
CA PRO A 163 15.10 -1.27 -5.91
C PRO A 163 14.72 -1.07 -7.39
N ASN A 164 14.66 -2.12 -8.20
CA ASN A 164 14.34 -1.99 -9.62
C ASN A 164 12.85 -1.67 -9.83
N VAL A 165 11.95 -2.37 -9.12
CA VAL A 165 10.51 -2.08 -9.20
C VAL A 165 10.21 -0.68 -8.66
N LYS A 166 10.84 -0.31 -7.54
CA LYS A 166 10.75 1.05 -6.96
C LYS A 166 11.17 2.13 -7.96
N ALA A 167 12.29 1.93 -8.67
CA ALA A 167 12.77 2.92 -9.65
C ALA A 167 11.81 3.15 -10.82
N ILE A 168 11.06 2.11 -11.25
CA ILE A 168 10.14 2.23 -12.38
C ILE A 168 8.77 2.77 -11.95
N ALA A 169 8.22 2.25 -10.85
CA ALA A 169 6.83 2.54 -10.46
C ALA A 169 6.72 3.59 -9.35
N GLY A 170 7.80 3.89 -8.63
CA GLY A 170 7.77 4.63 -7.37
C GLY A 170 7.36 3.75 -6.18
N PHE A 171 7.66 4.22 -4.96
CA PHE A 171 7.50 3.43 -3.74
C PHE A 171 6.02 3.04 -3.46
N LEU A 172 5.07 3.97 -3.60
CA LEU A 172 3.65 3.70 -3.36
C LEU A 172 3.09 2.64 -4.31
N ILE A 173 3.35 2.77 -5.61
CA ILE A 173 2.80 1.84 -6.61
C ILE A 173 3.50 0.48 -6.51
N ALA A 174 4.81 0.46 -6.27
CA ALA A 174 5.56 -0.77 -6.02
C ALA A 174 4.97 -1.56 -4.84
N ALA A 175 4.76 -0.90 -3.70
CA ALA A 175 4.16 -1.54 -2.53
C ALA A 175 2.75 -2.06 -2.82
N LYS A 176 1.91 -1.28 -3.52
CA LYS A 176 0.56 -1.71 -3.90
C LYS A 176 0.57 -2.92 -4.83
N LEU A 177 1.51 -2.99 -5.78
CA LEU A 177 1.66 -4.15 -6.65
C LEU A 177 2.03 -5.40 -5.87
N ILE A 178 2.95 -5.29 -4.91
CA ILE A 178 3.33 -6.40 -4.03
C ILE A 178 2.16 -6.82 -3.14
N ALA A 179 1.41 -5.87 -2.59
CA ALA A 179 0.22 -6.15 -1.76
C ALA A 179 -0.89 -6.84 -2.54
N LEU A 180 -1.17 -6.40 -3.78
CA LEU A 180 -2.16 -7.05 -4.64
C LEU A 180 -1.71 -8.43 -5.13
N ALA A 181 -0.41 -8.63 -5.32
CA ALA A 181 0.14 -9.94 -5.68
C ALA A 181 0.23 -10.91 -4.48
N GLY A 182 0.36 -10.37 -3.26
CA GLY A 182 0.48 -11.13 -2.01
C GLY A 182 1.92 -11.42 -1.57
N SER A 183 2.89 -11.37 -2.50
CA SER A 183 4.34 -11.39 -2.20
C SER A 183 5.15 -10.96 -3.42
N LEU A 184 6.43 -10.65 -3.25
CA LEU A 184 7.34 -10.38 -4.37
C LEU A 184 7.50 -11.62 -5.27
N LYS A 185 7.48 -12.82 -4.67
CA LYS A 185 7.53 -14.08 -5.41
C LYS A 185 6.34 -14.24 -6.34
N GLU A 186 5.13 -13.98 -5.86
CA GLU A 186 3.93 -14.06 -6.70
C GLU A 186 3.96 -12.99 -7.79
N LEU A 187 4.38 -11.76 -7.47
CA LEU A 187 4.53 -10.69 -8.46
C LEU A 187 5.51 -11.06 -9.58
N MET A 188 6.61 -11.75 -9.24
CA MET A 188 7.60 -12.23 -10.20
C MET A 188 7.04 -13.29 -11.15
N LEU A 189 6.15 -14.17 -10.66
CA LEU A 189 5.51 -15.22 -11.46
C LEU A 189 4.42 -14.68 -12.40
N MET A 190 3.83 -13.53 -12.08
CA MET A 190 2.78 -12.94 -12.90
C MET A 190 3.28 -12.51 -14.29
N PRO A 191 2.50 -12.75 -15.36
CA PRO A 191 2.80 -12.19 -16.67
C PRO A 191 2.51 -10.69 -16.68
N SER A 192 3.16 -9.97 -17.59
CA SER A 192 2.96 -8.51 -17.78
C SER A 192 1.48 -8.13 -17.96
N SER A 193 0.71 -8.95 -18.69
CA SER A 193 -0.73 -8.71 -18.89
C SER A 193 -1.52 -8.71 -17.58
N THR A 194 -1.13 -9.52 -16.60
CA THR A 194 -1.75 -9.54 -15.27
C THR A 194 -1.30 -8.33 -14.46
N VAL A 195 0.00 -8.03 -14.45
CA VAL A 195 0.57 -6.85 -13.77
C VAL A 195 -0.10 -5.55 -14.26
N GLN A 196 -0.42 -5.46 -15.56
CA GLN A 196 -1.09 -4.32 -16.17
C GLN A 196 -2.45 -4.01 -15.52
N ILE A 197 -3.20 -5.04 -15.12
CA ILE A 197 -4.60 -4.94 -14.68
C ILE A 197 -4.78 -5.21 -13.18
N LEU A 198 -3.70 -5.42 -12.42
CA LEU A 198 -3.75 -5.56 -10.95
C LEU A 198 -4.47 -4.36 -10.32
N GLY A 199 -5.46 -4.61 -9.47
CA GLY A 199 -6.34 -3.62 -8.84
C GLY A 199 -7.57 -3.24 -9.66
N ALA A 200 -7.73 -3.79 -10.87
CA ALA A 200 -8.94 -3.64 -11.70
C ALA A 200 -9.76 -4.94 -11.82
N GLU A 201 -9.63 -5.85 -10.85
CA GLU A 201 -10.24 -7.19 -10.87
C GLU A 201 -11.76 -7.10 -11.04
N LYS A 202 -12.42 -6.17 -10.34
CA LYS A 202 -13.87 -5.97 -10.46
C LYS A 202 -14.30 -5.65 -11.90
N ALA A 203 -13.55 -4.79 -12.59
CA ALA A 203 -13.83 -4.43 -13.98
C ALA A 203 -13.47 -5.58 -14.94
N LEU A 204 -12.38 -6.29 -14.67
CA LEU A 204 -11.96 -7.47 -15.43
C LEU A 204 -13.00 -8.59 -15.34
N PHE A 205 -13.46 -8.95 -14.15
CA PHE A 205 -14.47 -9.98 -13.96
C PHE A 205 -15.80 -9.60 -14.59
N ARG A 206 -16.16 -8.30 -14.58
CA ARG A 206 -17.33 -7.82 -15.32
C ARG A 206 -17.18 -7.98 -16.82
N HIS A 207 -16.00 -7.74 -17.39
CA HIS A 207 -15.71 -8.02 -18.80
C HIS A 207 -15.84 -9.52 -19.11
N LEU A 208 -15.25 -10.38 -18.29
CA LEU A 208 -15.26 -11.83 -18.50
C LEU A 208 -16.67 -12.43 -18.40
N ARG A 209 -17.50 -11.95 -17.46
CA ARG A 209 -18.86 -12.48 -17.23
C ARG A 209 -19.91 -11.86 -18.15
N PHE A 210 -19.85 -10.55 -18.37
CA PHE A 210 -20.92 -9.79 -19.03
C PHE A 210 -20.51 -9.19 -20.37
N LYS A 211 -19.34 -9.58 -20.92
CA LYS A 211 -18.78 -9.05 -22.18
C LYS A 211 -18.69 -7.51 -22.22
N ALA A 212 -18.57 -6.87 -21.04
CA ALA A 212 -18.34 -5.42 -20.93
C ALA A 212 -16.98 -5.03 -21.55
N LYS A 213 -16.64 -3.75 -21.66
CA LYS A 213 -15.29 -3.34 -22.11
C LYS A 213 -14.22 -3.76 -21.09
N SER A 214 -13.09 -4.30 -21.56
CA SER A 214 -11.98 -4.70 -20.69
C SER A 214 -11.27 -3.48 -20.07
N PRO A 215 -10.76 -3.60 -18.83
CA PRO A 215 -9.95 -2.55 -18.24
C PRO A 215 -8.60 -2.45 -18.95
N LYS A 216 -8.12 -1.22 -19.16
CA LYS A 216 -6.82 -0.95 -19.83
C LYS A 216 -5.65 -0.92 -18.86
N TYR A 217 -5.91 -0.68 -17.58
CA TYR A 217 -4.93 -0.51 -16.52
C TYR A 217 -5.62 -0.72 -15.18
N GLY A 218 -4.86 -1.11 -14.16
CA GLY A 218 -5.28 -1.12 -12.76
C GLY A 218 -4.56 -0.04 -11.95
N VAL A 219 -3.82 -0.44 -10.91
CA VAL A 219 -3.09 0.50 -10.02
C VAL A 219 -2.06 1.36 -10.76
N LEU A 220 -1.56 0.90 -11.91
CA LEU A 220 -0.64 1.65 -12.76
C LEU A 220 -1.22 2.99 -13.26
N PHE A 221 -2.54 3.19 -13.19
CA PHE A 221 -3.16 4.48 -13.49
C PHE A 221 -2.64 5.61 -12.60
N GLN A 222 -2.25 5.30 -11.36
CA GLN A 222 -1.73 6.28 -10.40
C GLN A 222 -0.34 6.79 -10.77
N HIS A 223 0.33 6.18 -11.77
CA HIS A 223 1.68 6.54 -12.15
C HIS A 223 1.76 7.97 -12.72
N PRO A 224 2.74 8.80 -12.33
CA PRO A 224 2.85 10.19 -12.80
C PRO A 224 2.90 10.32 -14.34
N LEU A 225 3.57 9.40 -15.04
CA LEU A 225 3.60 9.40 -16.50
C LEU A 225 2.21 9.19 -17.14
N MET A 226 1.29 8.48 -16.47
CA MET A 226 -0.08 8.29 -16.99
C MET A 226 -0.89 9.57 -16.99
N GLN A 227 -0.68 10.41 -15.97
CA GLN A 227 -1.38 11.69 -15.83
C GLN A 227 -0.94 12.70 -16.89
N LYS A 228 0.31 12.60 -17.38
CA LYS A 228 0.87 13.47 -18.42
C LYS A 228 0.43 13.11 -19.85
N VAL A 229 -0.08 11.89 -20.06
CA VAL A 229 -0.30 11.32 -21.40
C VAL A 229 -1.79 11.34 -21.77
N PRO A 230 -2.17 11.66 -23.04
CA PRO A 230 -3.55 11.60 -23.48
C PRO A 230 -4.20 10.22 -23.31
N THR A 231 -5.50 10.19 -23.05
CA THR A 231 -6.28 8.96 -22.78
C THR A 231 -6.16 7.87 -23.86
N LYS A 232 -5.95 8.26 -25.13
CA LYS A 232 -5.71 7.33 -26.24
C LYS A 232 -4.39 6.55 -26.09
N LYS A 233 -3.35 7.18 -25.55
CA LYS A 233 -1.99 6.61 -25.39
C LYS A 233 -1.79 5.90 -24.04
N GLN A 234 -2.64 6.16 -23.04
CA GLN A 234 -2.54 5.55 -21.70
C GLN A 234 -2.53 4.01 -21.71
N GLY A 235 -3.32 3.36 -22.57
CA GLY A 235 -3.31 1.90 -22.67
C GLY A 235 -2.01 1.31 -23.20
N ARG A 236 -1.32 2.03 -24.11
CA ARG A 236 0.01 1.64 -24.61
C ARG A 236 1.06 1.82 -23.52
N LEU A 237 1.00 2.92 -22.79
CA LEU A 237 1.91 3.19 -21.66
C LEU A 237 1.72 2.16 -20.54
N ALA A 238 0.49 1.76 -20.22
CA ALA A 238 0.20 0.74 -19.19
C ALA A 238 0.91 -0.57 -19.49
N ARG A 239 0.82 -1.02 -20.75
CA ARG A 239 1.45 -2.25 -21.21
C ARG A 239 2.97 -2.16 -21.11
N MET A 240 3.55 -1.04 -21.56
CA MET A 240 4.99 -0.84 -21.49
C MET A 240 5.51 -0.78 -20.05
N LEU A 241 4.81 -0.11 -19.14
CA LEU A 241 5.15 -0.09 -17.72
C LEU A 241 5.06 -1.49 -17.12
N ALA A 242 3.96 -2.22 -17.37
CA ALA A 242 3.77 -3.57 -16.88
C ALA A 242 4.87 -4.53 -17.38
N ASP A 243 5.28 -4.41 -18.66
CA ASP A 243 6.37 -5.21 -19.23
C ASP A 243 7.68 -4.99 -18.47
N LYS A 244 8.01 -3.72 -18.17
CA LYS A 244 9.26 -3.38 -17.46
C LYS A 244 9.20 -3.71 -15.98
N ILE A 245 8.04 -3.54 -15.34
CA ILE A 245 7.81 -3.94 -13.96
C ILE A 245 7.94 -5.46 -13.80
N ALA A 246 7.38 -6.26 -14.71
CA ALA A 246 7.51 -7.71 -14.66
C ALA A 246 8.97 -8.18 -14.80
N ILE A 247 9.76 -7.49 -15.63
CA ILE A 247 11.21 -7.76 -15.75
C ILE A 247 11.93 -7.33 -14.47
N ALA A 248 11.63 -6.16 -13.93
CA ALA A 248 12.24 -5.65 -12.71
C ALA A 248 11.94 -6.54 -11.50
N ALA A 249 10.70 -7.00 -11.34
CA ALA A 249 10.31 -7.93 -10.27
C ALA A 249 11.10 -9.24 -10.31
N LYS A 250 11.40 -9.76 -11.51
CA LYS A 250 12.27 -10.93 -11.68
C LYS A 250 13.70 -10.63 -11.25
N ILE A 251 14.24 -9.48 -11.65
CA ILE A 251 15.61 -9.09 -11.28
C ILE A 251 15.71 -8.93 -9.77
N ASP A 252 14.76 -8.24 -9.14
CA ASP A 252 14.73 -8.02 -7.69
C ASP A 252 14.62 -9.34 -6.93
N PHE A 253 13.71 -10.24 -7.32
CA PHE A 253 13.54 -11.53 -6.64
C PHE A 253 14.80 -12.42 -6.72
N PHE A 254 15.53 -12.38 -7.83
CA PHE A 254 16.77 -13.15 -8.01
C PHE A 254 18.03 -12.38 -7.57
N ASN A 255 17.90 -11.24 -6.87
CA ASN A 255 19.02 -10.39 -6.42
C ASN A 255 19.98 -10.00 -7.56
N GLY A 256 19.43 -9.66 -8.73
CA GLY A 256 20.18 -9.20 -9.88
C GLY A 256 20.69 -7.76 -9.74
N LYS A 257 21.55 -7.33 -10.68
CA LYS A 257 22.09 -5.96 -10.70
C LYS A 257 20.97 -4.92 -10.90
N PHE A 258 21.16 -3.75 -10.31
CA PHE A 258 20.27 -2.61 -10.53
C PHE A 258 20.25 -2.18 -12.00
N MET A 259 19.07 -2.19 -12.62
CA MET A 259 18.78 -1.78 -14.00
C MET A 259 17.54 -0.88 -14.10
N GLY A 260 16.96 -0.44 -12.98
CA GLY A 260 15.73 0.35 -12.91
C GLY A 260 15.72 1.57 -13.84
N ASP A 261 16.75 2.42 -13.75
CA ASP A 261 16.84 3.65 -14.56
C ASP A 261 16.90 3.38 -16.06
N LYS A 262 17.61 2.33 -16.46
CA LYS A 262 17.70 1.92 -17.86
C LYS A 262 16.35 1.43 -18.37
N LEU A 263 15.61 0.68 -17.55
CA LEU A 263 14.28 0.18 -17.90
C LEU A 263 13.27 1.32 -17.99
N LEU A 264 13.34 2.32 -17.10
CA LEU A 264 12.48 3.50 -17.13
C LEU A 264 12.74 4.35 -18.38
N LYS A 265 14.01 4.65 -18.70
CA LYS A 265 14.39 5.38 -19.92
C LYS A 265 13.85 4.72 -21.19
N GLN A 266 13.88 3.40 -21.28
CA GLN A 266 13.29 2.66 -22.41
C GLN A 266 11.77 2.85 -22.56
N VAL A 267 11.04 3.13 -21.46
CA VAL A 267 9.62 3.46 -21.51
C VAL A 267 9.44 4.88 -22.03
N GLU A 268 10.23 5.83 -21.53
CA GLU A 268 10.18 7.24 -21.91
C GLU A 268 10.55 7.45 -23.39
N ASP A 269 11.61 6.80 -23.87
CA ASP A 269 12.06 6.89 -25.27
C ASP A 269 11.03 6.36 -26.26
N LYS A 270 10.28 5.33 -25.88
CA LYS A 270 9.21 4.74 -26.71
C LYS A 270 7.88 5.51 -26.66
N LEU A 271 7.78 6.49 -25.76
CA LEU A 271 6.59 7.32 -25.56
C LEU A 271 6.67 8.64 -26.37
N LYS A 272 7.90 9.13 -26.59
CA LYS A 272 8.20 10.19 -27.57
C LYS A 272 7.76 9.75 -28.96
#